data_AF-A0A3F2YZP8-F1
#
_entry.id   AF-A0A3F2YZP8-F1
#
_cell.length_a   1.000
_cell.length_b   1.000
_cell.length_c   1.000
_cell.angle_alpha   90.00
_cell.angle_beta   90.00
_cell.angle_gamma   90.00
#
_symmetry.space_group_name_H-M   'P 1'
#
loop_
_entity.id
_entity.type
_entity.pdbx_description
1 polymer ?
#
loop_
_entity_poly.entity_id
_entity_poly.type
_entity_poly.pdbx_seq_one_letter_code
_entity_poly.pdbx_strand_id
1 'polypeptide(L)'
;MLPTKVYFYVLLIVLTVARGSVACKDGFSLKVNKIENCAGPDGVITLSDDTAITLGDDCSLSLQGCVKLNEFNTAAGSVSVSKNGREMFKKQIDACKMGSKIPFVKDFLPGGLCPQSDGQICADPDKKLPMDRFKKMLGIMKGSIGIELNLDHDTGKSCIKMEVEISK
;
A
#
# COMPACT_ATOMS: atom_id res chain seq x y z
N MET A 1 -36.47 -35.67 8.33
CA MET A 1 -35.90 -35.73 6.97
C MET A 1 -36.29 -34.45 6.25
N LEU A 2 -35.37 -33.49 6.09
CA LEU A 2 -35.67 -32.28 5.32
C LEU A 2 -35.85 -32.63 3.83
N PRO A 3 -36.82 -32.01 3.14
CA PRO A 3 -37.09 -32.33 1.74
C PRO A 3 -35.90 -31.94 0.85
N THR A 4 -35.55 -32.80 -0.10
CA THR A 4 -34.38 -32.71 -0.99
C THR A 4 -34.24 -31.35 -1.69
N LYS A 5 -35.36 -30.66 -1.92
CA LYS A 5 -35.40 -29.30 -2.50
C LYS A 5 -34.79 -28.25 -1.57
N VAL A 6 -34.98 -28.34 -0.26
CA VAL A 6 -34.44 -27.39 0.73
C VAL A 6 -32.92 -27.51 0.81
N TYR A 7 -32.37 -28.71 0.67
CA TYR A 7 -30.91 -28.91 0.62
C TYR A 7 -30.29 -28.22 -0.60
N PHE A 8 -30.98 -28.25 -1.73
CA PHE A 8 -30.53 -27.60 -2.97
C PHE A 8 -30.52 -26.08 -2.85
N TYR A 9 -31.56 -25.49 -2.25
CA TYR A 9 -31.62 -24.04 -2.01
C TYR A 9 -30.59 -23.57 -0.97
N VAL A 10 -30.37 -24.35 0.09
CA VAL A 10 -29.33 -24.04 1.09
C VAL A 10 -27.93 -24.11 0.50
N LEU A 11 -27.63 -25.11 -0.34
CA LEU A 11 -26.34 -25.23 -1.04
C LEU A 11 -26.11 -24.04 -2.00
N LEU A 12 -27.15 -23.60 -2.71
CA LEU A 12 -27.09 -22.49 -3.66
C LEU A 12 -26.94 -21.13 -2.95
N ILE A 13 -27.54 -20.98 -1.76
CA ILE A 13 -27.31 -19.82 -0.88
C ILE A 13 -25.88 -19.84 -0.32
N VAL A 14 -25.38 -20.98 0.15
CA VAL A 14 -23.99 -21.09 0.64
C VAL A 14 -22.96 -20.79 -0.46
N LEU A 15 -23.19 -21.25 -1.69
CA LEU A 15 -22.31 -20.97 -2.84
C LEU A 15 -22.38 -19.50 -3.32
N THR A 16 -23.52 -18.82 -3.14
CA THR A 16 -23.67 -17.40 -3.51
C THR A 16 -23.19 -16.44 -2.41
N VAL A 17 -23.28 -16.86 -1.14
CA VAL A 17 -22.73 -16.13 0.02
C VAL A 17 -21.21 -16.29 0.13
N ALA A 18 -20.60 -17.28 -0.55
CA ALA A 18 -19.15 -17.38 -0.72
C ALA A 18 -18.53 -16.31 -1.65
N ARG A 19 -19.26 -15.22 -1.94
CA ARG A 19 -18.69 -14.00 -2.53
C ARG A 19 -18.18 -13.09 -1.43
N GLY A 20 -16.87 -13.08 -1.22
CA GLY A 20 -16.25 -12.13 -0.29
C GLY A 20 -14.75 -11.92 -0.41
N SER A 21 -14.07 -12.62 -1.31
CA SER A 21 -12.67 -12.32 -1.63
C SER A 21 -12.63 -12.06 -3.14
N VAL A 22 -12.60 -10.79 -3.53
CA VAL A 22 -12.31 -10.40 -4.90
C VAL A 22 -10.83 -10.71 -5.11
N ALA A 23 -10.55 -11.99 -5.34
CA ALA A 23 -9.25 -12.45 -5.77
C ALA A 23 -9.12 -12.08 -7.25
N CYS A 24 -8.00 -11.50 -7.64
CA CYS A 24 -7.74 -11.26 -9.04
C CYS A 24 -7.59 -12.61 -9.77
N LYS A 25 -7.56 -12.62 -11.11
CA LYS A 25 -7.47 -13.83 -11.96
C LYS A 25 -6.39 -14.86 -11.57
N ASP A 26 -5.34 -14.46 -10.84
CA ASP A 26 -4.27 -15.34 -10.34
C ASP A 26 -4.55 -15.93 -8.92
N GLY A 27 -5.75 -15.70 -8.38
CA GLY A 27 -6.21 -16.18 -7.07
C GLY A 27 -5.75 -15.35 -5.88
N PHE A 28 -4.99 -14.27 -6.08
CA PHE A 28 -4.52 -13.42 -4.98
C PHE A 28 -5.54 -12.35 -4.62
N SER A 29 -5.68 -12.06 -3.33
CA SER A 29 -6.42 -10.90 -2.82
C SER A 29 -5.53 -10.01 -1.96
N LEU A 30 -5.78 -8.71 -2.00
CA LEU A 30 -5.08 -7.70 -1.23
C LEU A 30 -6.10 -6.90 -0.44
N LYS A 31 -5.88 -6.78 0.88
CA LYS A 31 -6.70 -5.98 1.77
C LYS A 31 -5.81 -5.00 2.51
N VAL A 32 -6.09 -3.71 2.37
CA VAL A 32 -5.47 -2.68 3.20
C VAL A 32 -6.22 -2.62 4.52
N ASN A 33 -5.55 -2.95 5.61
CA ASN A 33 -6.12 -2.91 6.96
C ASN A 33 -5.93 -1.53 7.60
N LYS A 34 -4.81 -0.86 7.31
CA LYS A 34 -4.49 0.44 7.89
C LYS A 34 -3.60 1.27 6.99
N ILE A 35 -3.87 2.57 6.91
CA ILE A 35 -2.96 3.62 6.43
C ILE A 35 -3.06 4.76 7.43
N GLU A 36 -1.94 5.25 7.94
CA GLU A 36 -1.91 6.26 9.00
C GLU A 36 -0.72 7.21 8.84
N ASN A 37 -0.98 8.51 8.96
CA ASN A 37 0.03 9.53 9.18
C ASN A 37 0.33 9.62 10.68
N CYS A 38 1.43 9.00 11.13
CA CYS A 38 1.76 8.83 12.56
C CYS A 38 2.66 9.93 13.15
N ALA A 39 3.03 10.94 12.35
CA ALA A 39 3.84 12.07 12.81
C ALA A 39 3.00 13.19 13.44
N GLY A 40 1.67 13.02 13.46
CA GLY A 40 0.73 14.05 13.88
C GLY A 40 0.36 15.01 12.74
N PRO A 41 -0.35 16.11 13.06
CA PRO A 41 -0.89 17.04 12.06
C PRO A 41 0.19 17.83 11.32
N ASP A 42 1.36 18.00 11.92
CA ASP A 42 2.48 18.79 11.36
C ASP A 42 3.45 17.93 10.54
N GLY A 43 3.00 16.77 10.05
CA GLY A 43 3.79 15.88 9.21
C GLY A 43 4.23 16.57 7.92
N VAL A 44 5.53 16.51 7.59
CA VAL A 44 6.09 17.14 6.37
C VAL A 44 5.58 16.44 5.10
N ILE A 45 5.46 15.11 5.15
CA ILE A 45 4.87 14.27 4.12
C ILE A 45 3.67 13.56 4.74
N THR A 46 2.49 13.79 4.17
CA THR A 46 1.25 13.17 4.63
C THR A 46 0.44 12.59 3.47
N LEU A 47 -0.25 11.48 3.73
CA LEU A 47 -1.22 10.89 2.81
C LEU A 47 -2.60 11.49 3.08
N SER A 48 -3.39 11.71 2.03
CA SER A 48 -4.78 12.15 2.19
C SER A 48 -5.64 11.04 2.78
N ASP A 49 -6.74 11.43 3.45
CA ASP A 49 -7.62 10.49 4.15
C ASP A 49 -8.33 9.49 3.22
N ASP A 50 -8.48 9.83 1.94
CA ASP A 50 -9.04 8.98 0.89
C ASP A 50 -7.99 8.05 0.24
N THR A 51 -6.77 7.99 0.78
CA THR A 51 -5.73 7.13 0.24
C THR A 51 -6.14 5.66 0.31
N ALA A 52 -6.12 4.98 -0.83
CA ALA A 52 -6.47 3.57 -0.93
C ALA A 52 -5.60 2.83 -1.96
N ILE A 53 -5.41 1.54 -1.72
CA ILE A 53 -4.76 0.62 -2.66
C ILE A 53 -5.75 -0.49 -2.96
N THR A 54 -6.10 -0.66 -4.23
CA THR A 54 -7.06 -1.67 -4.68
C THR A 54 -6.41 -2.61 -5.69
N LEU A 55 -6.76 -3.88 -5.59
CA LEU A 55 -6.38 -4.90 -6.55
C LEU A 55 -7.59 -5.18 -7.45
N GLY A 56 -7.46 -4.87 -8.73
CA GLY A 56 -8.49 -5.16 -9.74
C GLY A 56 -8.51 -6.64 -10.13
N ASP A 57 -9.63 -7.08 -10.69
CA ASP A 57 -9.85 -8.46 -11.16
C ASP A 57 -8.81 -8.91 -12.19
N ASP A 58 -8.29 -7.96 -12.97
CA ASP A 58 -7.25 -8.15 -13.98
C ASP A 58 -5.83 -8.27 -13.38
N CYS A 59 -5.71 -8.35 -12.06
CA CYS A 59 -4.46 -8.33 -11.29
C CYS A 59 -3.64 -7.05 -11.54
N SER A 60 -4.31 -5.91 -11.65
CA SER A 60 -3.66 -4.60 -11.65
C SER A 60 -3.90 -3.88 -10.31
N LEU A 61 -2.87 -3.23 -9.79
CA LEU A 61 -3.00 -2.35 -8.64
C LEU A 61 -3.40 -0.95 -9.11
N SER A 62 -4.43 -0.41 -8.46
CA SER A 62 -4.80 1.00 -8.59
C SER A 62 -4.54 1.71 -7.27
N LEU A 63 -3.99 2.91 -7.35
CA LEU A 63 -3.74 3.78 -6.21
C LEU A 63 -4.76 4.92 -6.25
N GLN A 64 -5.32 5.27 -5.11
CA GLN A 64 -6.18 6.43 -4.93
C GLN A 64 -5.61 7.31 -3.82
N GLY A 65 -5.90 8.61 -3.87
CA GLY A 65 -5.49 9.60 -2.89
C GLY A 65 -4.31 10.44 -3.37
N CYS A 66 -3.80 11.25 -2.46
CA CYS A 66 -2.73 12.20 -2.74
C CYS A 66 -1.71 12.23 -1.61
N VAL A 67 -0.48 12.55 -1.97
CA VAL A 67 0.59 12.88 -1.04
C VAL A 67 0.66 14.40 -0.94
N LYS A 68 0.49 14.95 0.26
CA LYS A 68 0.78 16.35 0.57
C LYS A 68 2.21 16.46 1.05
N LEU A 69 2.89 17.48 0.56
CA LEU A 69 4.29 17.77 0.82
C LEU A 69 4.39 19.21 1.32
N ASN A 70 5.03 19.40 2.46
CA ASN A 70 5.60 20.68 2.85
C ASN A 70 7.03 20.76 2.30
N GLU A 71 7.62 21.95 2.26
CA GLU A 71 8.97 22.15 1.77
C GLU A 71 10.00 21.39 2.62
N PHE A 72 10.96 20.75 1.95
CA PHE A 72 12.12 20.13 2.59
C PHE A 72 13.25 19.91 1.59
N ASN A 73 14.49 19.86 2.10
CA ASN A 73 15.68 19.58 1.30
C ASN A 73 16.25 18.19 1.61
N THR A 74 15.96 17.65 2.80
CA THR A 74 16.51 16.40 3.30
C THR A 74 15.41 15.47 3.78
N ALA A 75 15.67 14.17 3.67
CA ALA A 75 14.77 13.12 4.14
C ALA A 75 15.60 11.88 4.47
N ALA A 76 15.92 11.70 5.75
CA ALA A 76 16.65 10.54 6.26
C ALA A 76 15.89 9.93 7.43
N GLY A 77 16.02 8.63 7.64
CA GLY A 77 15.31 7.99 8.74
C GLY A 77 15.28 6.48 8.57
N SER A 78 14.21 5.83 8.99
CA SER A 78 14.13 4.37 8.96
C SER A 78 12.88 3.85 8.28
N VAL A 79 13.05 2.70 7.63
CA VAL A 79 11.96 1.85 7.19
C VAL A 79 12.02 0.54 7.97
N SER A 80 10.90 0.14 8.56
CA SER A 80 10.72 -1.20 9.12
C SER A 80 9.63 -1.95 8.37
N VAL A 81 9.83 -3.25 8.25
CA VAL A 81 8.85 -4.16 7.68
C VAL A 81 8.62 -5.28 8.68
N SER A 82 7.36 -5.52 9.01
CA SER A 82 6.92 -6.63 9.84
C SER A 82 6.07 -7.59 9.01
N LYS A 83 6.09 -8.86 9.40
CA LYS A 83 5.25 -9.91 8.83
C LYS A 83 4.62 -10.71 9.95
N ASN A 84 3.30 -10.85 9.91
CA ASN A 84 2.49 -11.55 10.90
C ASN A 84 2.83 -11.10 12.33
N GLY A 85 2.97 -9.78 12.52
CA GLY A 85 3.31 -9.15 13.80
C GLY A 85 4.78 -9.26 14.25
N ARG A 86 5.66 -9.89 13.45
CA ARG A 86 7.10 -9.98 13.76
C ARG A 86 7.90 -9.03 12.88
N GLU A 87 8.76 -8.20 13.46
CA GLU A 87 9.68 -7.37 12.68
C GLU A 87 10.62 -8.27 11.87
N MET A 88 10.61 -8.11 10.55
CA MET A 88 11.46 -8.84 9.63
C MET A 88 12.79 -8.12 9.44
N PHE A 89 12.74 -6.79 9.30
CA PHE A 89 13.92 -5.93 9.29
C PHE A 89 13.54 -4.50 9.62
N LYS A 90 14.54 -3.75 10.08
CA LYS A 90 14.55 -2.29 10.18
C LYS A 90 15.85 -1.78 9.60
N LYS A 91 15.79 -0.78 8.72
CA LYS A 91 16.96 -0.20 8.06
C LYS A 91 16.91 1.31 8.11
N GLN A 92 18.07 1.91 8.33
CA GLN A 92 18.27 3.34 8.09
C GLN A 92 18.38 3.60 6.59
N ILE A 93 17.76 4.68 6.13
CA ILE A 93 17.67 5.08 4.74
C ILE A 93 17.92 6.57 4.61
N ASP A 94 18.47 6.95 3.46
CA ASP A 94 18.47 8.31 2.96
C ASP A 94 17.51 8.31 1.77
N ALA A 95 16.30 8.81 1.99
CA ALA A 95 15.22 8.74 1.01
C ALA A 95 15.55 9.61 -0.21
N CYS A 96 16.24 10.75 -0.03
CA CYS A 96 16.73 11.57 -1.13
C CYS A 96 17.67 10.79 -2.07
N LYS A 97 18.62 10.02 -1.50
CA LYS A 97 19.55 9.17 -2.27
C LYS A 97 18.91 7.90 -2.81
N MET A 98 17.92 7.34 -2.10
CA MET A 98 17.28 6.09 -2.48
C MET A 98 16.22 6.31 -3.56
N GLY A 99 15.45 7.40 -3.49
CA GLY A 99 14.39 7.72 -4.45
C GLY A 99 14.88 7.80 -5.90
N SER A 100 16.10 8.32 -6.11
CA SER A 100 16.72 8.38 -7.44
C SER A 100 17.08 7.00 -8.02
N LYS A 101 17.15 5.95 -7.18
CA LYS A 101 17.44 4.56 -7.57
C LYS A 101 16.18 3.71 -7.77
N ILE A 102 15.01 4.21 -7.35
CA ILE A 102 13.75 3.49 -7.45
C ILE A 102 13.13 3.82 -8.82
N PRO A 103 12.99 2.84 -9.75
CA PRO A 103 12.62 3.11 -11.13
C PRO A 103 11.29 3.86 -11.29
N PHE A 104 10.33 3.60 -10.40
CA PHE A 104 9.00 4.17 -10.46
C PHE A 104 8.88 5.53 -9.76
N VAL A 105 9.82 5.92 -8.90
CA VAL A 105 9.74 7.23 -8.22
C VAL A 105 9.74 8.35 -9.24
N LYS A 106 10.49 8.23 -10.33
CA LYS A 106 10.50 9.23 -11.41
C LYS A 106 9.17 9.35 -12.17
N ASP A 107 8.37 8.29 -12.19
CA ASP A 107 7.06 8.28 -12.84
C ASP A 107 6.01 9.10 -12.07
N PHE A 108 6.24 9.31 -10.77
CA PHE A 108 5.38 10.09 -9.86
C PHE A 108 6.01 11.42 -9.45
N LEU A 109 7.35 11.46 -9.36
CA LEU A 109 8.18 12.59 -8.95
C LEU A 109 9.30 12.80 -9.98
N PRO A 110 9.00 13.44 -11.12
CA PRO A 110 9.98 13.65 -12.19
C PRO A 110 11.18 14.49 -11.74
N GLY A 111 11.02 15.35 -10.73
CA GLY A 111 12.11 16.11 -10.09
C GLY A 111 12.96 15.31 -9.08
N GLY A 112 12.63 14.04 -8.84
CA GLY A 112 13.20 13.26 -7.75
C GLY A 112 12.52 13.54 -6.41
N LEU A 113 13.03 12.94 -5.33
CA LEU A 113 12.43 13.02 -4.00
C LEU A 113 12.85 14.27 -3.21
N CYS A 114 13.97 14.90 -3.56
CA CYS A 114 14.52 16.06 -2.85
C CYS A 114 15.31 16.96 -3.81
N PRO A 115 15.30 18.29 -3.62
CA PRO A 115 14.42 19.03 -2.70
C PRO A 115 12.96 19.00 -3.19
N GLN A 116 12.00 19.27 -2.29
CA GLN A 116 10.58 19.44 -2.62
C GLN A 116 10.08 20.79 -2.14
N SER A 117 9.15 21.36 -2.89
CA SER A 117 8.37 22.54 -2.49
C SER A 117 7.00 22.12 -1.97
N ASP A 118 6.34 23.04 -1.27
CA ASP A 118 4.95 22.87 -0.87
C ASP A 118 4.07 22.45 -2.05
N GLY A 119 3.27 21.41 -1.84
CA GLY A 119 2.40 20.93 -2.90
C GLY A 119 1.64 19.65 -2.56
N GLN A 120 0.91 19.16 -3.56
CA GLN A 120 0.14 17.94 -3.46
C GLN A 120 0.25 17.16 -4.77
N ILE A 121 0.46 15.86 -4.66
CA ILE A 121 0.66 14.96 -5.79
C ILE A 121 -0.33 13.83 -5.66
N CYS A 122 -1.25 13.74 -6.61
CA CYS A 122 -2.33 12.77 -6.58
C CYS A 122 -2.04 11.58 -7.48
N ALA A 123 -2.52 10.41 -7.07
CA ALA A 123 -2.51 9.23 -7.90
C ALA A 123 -3.33 9.48 -9.17
N ASP A 124 -2.80 9.06 -10.31
CA ASP A 124 -3.49 9.09 -11.59
C ASP A 124 -4.40 7.85 -11.67
N PRO A 125 -5.74 8.01 -11.75
CA PRO A 125 -6.68 6.88 -11.74
C PRO A 125 -6.52 5.96 -12.95
N ASP A 126 -5.95 6.46 -14.05
CA ASP A 126 -5.71 5.67 -15.27
C ASP A 126 -4.38 4.90 -15.21
N LYS A 127 -3.47 5.27 -14.30
CA LYS A 127 -2.22 4.55 -14.09
C LYS A 127 -2.40 3.35 -13.17
N LYS A 128 -2.48 2.18 -13.79
CA LYS A 128 -2.51 0.90 -13.10
C LYS A 128 -1.14 0.21 -13.13
N LEU A 129 -0.73 -0.36 -11.99
CA LEU A 129 0.51 -1.10 -11.87
C LEU A 129 0.23 -2.60 -12.02
N PRO A 130 0.74 -3.27 -13.07
CA PRO A 130 0.49 -4.70 -13.26
C PRO A 130 1.16 -5.52 -12.15
N MET A 131 0.41 -6.43 -11.53
CA MET A 131 0.93 -7.28 -10.44
C MET A 131 1.99 -8.27 -10.90
N ASP A 132 2.11 -8.51 -12.21
CA ASP A 132 3.20 -9.29 -12.81
C ASP A 132 4.58 -8.86 -12.31
N ARG A 133 4.76 -7.55 -12.06
CA ARG A 133 6.00 -6.99 -11.53
C ARG A 133 6.35 -7.50 -10.13
N PHE A 134 5.35 -7.90 -9.36
CA PHE A 134 5.50 -8.35 -7.98
C PHE A 134 5.26 -9.86 -7.82
N LYS A 135 4.91 -10.59 -8.89
CA LYS A 135 4.58 -12.03 -8.85
C LYS A 135 5.58 -12.89 -8.10
N LYS A 136 6.88 -12.65 -8.30
CA LYS A 136 7.95 -13.39 -7.61
C LYS A 136 7.94 -13.17 -6.09
N MET A 137 7.41 -12.03 -5.63
CA MET A 137 7.34 -11.67 -4.21
C MET A 137 5.97 -11.97 -3.59
N LEU A 138 4.88 -12.04 -4.36
CA LEU A 138 3.52 -12.28 -3.84
C LEU A 138 3.42 -13.55 -2.97
N GLY A 139 4.08 -14.64 -3.38
CA GLY A 139 4.12 -15.87 -2.59
C GLY A 139 4.82 -15.68 -1.24
N ILE A 140 5.89 -14.87 -1.21
CA ILE A 140 6.65 -14.54 0.02
C ILE A 140 5.86 -13.55 0.87
N MET A 141 5.07 -12.67 0.26
CA MET A 141 4.32 -11.62 0.92
C MET A 141 2.96 -12.09 1.49
N LYS A 142 2.56 -13.35 1.26
CA LYS A 142 1.35 -13.93 1.88
C LYS A 142 1.38 -13.78 3.40
N GLY A 143 0.29 -13.28 3.96
CA GLY A 143 0.11 -12.95 5.37
C GLY A 143 -0.15 -11.45 5.60
N SER A 144 -0.13 -11.06 6.86
CA SER A 144 -0.21 -9.64 7.26
C SER A 144 1.18 -9.02 7.19
N ILE A 145 1.30 -7.89 6.51
CA ILE A 145 2.53 -7.13 6.31
C ILE A 145 2.33 -5.74 6.89
N GLY A 146 3.17 -5.35 7.85
CA GLY A 146 3.25 -3.99 8.35
C GLY A 146 4.45 -3.29 7.74
N ILE A 147 4.28 -2.05 7.30
CA ILE A 147 5.35 -1.18 6.82
C ILE A 147 5.25 0.10 7.63
N GLU A 148 6.36 0.51 8.23
CA GLU A 148 6.46 1.78 8.92
C GLU A 148 7.66 2.55 8.38
N LEU A 149 7.39 3.77 7.92
CA LEU A 149 8.36 4.71 7.43
C LEU A 149 8.42 5.88 8.40
N ASN A 150 9.59 6.16 8.95
CA ASN A 150 9.86 7.33 9.78
C ASN A 150 10.96 8.14 9.10
N LEU A 151 10.71 9.41 8.82
CA LEU A 151 11.66 10.32 8.19
C LEU A 151 11.82 11.59 9.03
N ASP A 152 13.06 11.97 9.25
CA ASP A 152 13.46 13.27 9.73
C ASP A 152 13.84 14.12 8.51
N HIS A 153 13.25 15.31 8.46
CA HIS A 153 13.48 16.35 7.47
C HIS A 153 14.17 17.55 8.14
N ASP A 154 14.74 18.44 7.35
CA ASP A 154 15.29 19.72 7.82
C ASP A 154 14.20 20.66 8.34
N THR A 155 12.94 20.42 7.96
CA THR A 155 11.78 21.24 8.30
C THR A 155 10.79 20.55 9.25
N GLY A 156 11.04 19.30 9.65
CA GLY A 156 10.12 18.56 10.52
C GLY A 156 10.26 17.05 10.42
N LYS A 157 9.18 16.33 10.69
CA LYS A 157 9.15 14.85 10.67
C LYS A 157 7.99 14.33 9.82
N SER A 158 8.17 13.14 9.28
CA SER A 158 7.11 12.38 8.62
C SER A 158 7.08 10.97 9.17
N CYS A 159 5.89 10.42 9.31
CA CYS A 159 5.70 9.04 9.71
C CYS A 159 4.48 8.49 9.00
N ILE A 160 4.66 7.37 8.30
CA ILE A 160 3.59 6.68 7.59
C ILE A 160 3.60 5.22 8.03
N LYS A 161 2.46 4.73 8.50
CA LYS A 161 2.21 3.31 8.81
C LYS A 161 1.21 2.74 7.84
N MET A 162 1.52 1.55 7.32
CA MET A 162 0.65 0.81 6.43
C MET A 162 0.58 -0.64 6.87
N GLU A 163 -0.62 -1.19 6.92
CA GLU A 163 -0.86 -2.62 7.16
C GLU A 163 -1.66 -3.19 6.00
N VAL A 164 -1.10 -4.21 5.37
CA VAL A 164 -1.70 -4.89 4.21
C VAL A 164 -1.73 -6.38 4.47
N GLU A 165 -2.84 -7.01 4.13
CA GLU A 165 -2.98 -8.46 4.15
C GLU A 165 -3.04 -8.99 2.72
N ILE A 166 -2.15 -9.93 2.41
CA ILE A 166 -2.11 -10.62 1.13
C ILE A 166 -2.50 -12.08 1.37
N SER A 167 -3.52 -12.53 0.65
CA SER A 167 -3.95 -13.92 0.66
C SER A 167 -4.05 -14.46 -0.77
N LYS A 168 -4.19 -15.78 -0.86
CA LYS A 168 -4.43 -16.52 -2.09
C LYS A 168 -5.47 -17.58 -1.78
#